data_AF-A0A8T3PF09-F1
#
_entry.id   AF-A0A8T3PF09-F1
#
_cell.length_a   1.000
_cell.length_b   1.000
_cell.length_c   1.000
_cell.angle_alpha   90.00
_cell.angle_beta   90.00
_cell.angle_gamma   90.00
#
_symmetry.space_group_name_H-M   'P 1'
#
loop_
_entity.id
_entity.type
_entity.pdbx_description
1 polymer ?
#
loop_
_entity_poly.entity_id
_entity_poly.type
_entity_poly.pdbx_seq_one_letter_code
_entity_poly.pdbx_strand_id
1 'polypeptide(L)'
;MTRTAELGRDYRFRVAADDGAGNAAQSTTDPLRARRRESTSSLIQTSAGWKTVAVSEASGGSLLRSKLPGAAASITFTGRSVAWVAGVGPGAGRARMMVDEVDAGVVDLGAPAGGSRRLVFVRSWETDARHRIEIVVLDGSVRRPVTIDAFVVLRGVAGS
;
A
#
# COMPACT_ATOMS: atom_id res chain seq x y z
N MET A 1 -6.53 -19.98 -7.65
CA MET A 1 -7.57 -19.06 -8.18
C MET A 1 -7.39 -17.70 -7.54
N THR A 2 -7.12 -16.64 -8.31
CA THR A 2 -6.99 -15.27 -7.80
C THR A 2 -8.32 -14.56 -8.00
N ARG A 3 -9.06 -14.28 -6.92
CA ARG A 3 -10.23 -13.40 -6.96
C ARG A 3 -9.79 -11.97 -6.67
N THR A 4 -10.05 -11.05 -7.59
CA THR A 4 -9.83 -9.62 -7.38
C THR A 4 -10.85 -9.09 -6.37
N ALA A 5 -10.38 -8.49 -5.28
CA ALA A 5 -11.24 -7.76 -4.36
C ALA A 5 -11.50 -6.35 -4.92
N GLU A 6 -12.78 -6.00 -5.07
CA GLU A 6 -13.26 -4.65 -5.37
C GLU A 6 -13.21 -3.79 -4.10
N LEU A 7 -12.97 -2.50 -4.24
CA LEU A 7 -12.91 -1.60 -3.09
C LEU A 7 -14.31 -1.35 -2.50
N GLY A 8 -14.36 -1.10 -1.20
CA GLY A 8 -15.59 -0.69 -0.50
C GLY A 8 -16.59 -1.81 -0.23
N ARG A 9 -16.30 -3.05 -0.64
CA ARG A 9 -17.09 -4.24 -0.31
C ARG A 9 -16.49 -5.00 0.87
N ASP A 10 -17.33 -5.85 1.46
CA ASP A 10 -16.97 -6.73 2.57
C ASP A 10 -16.65 -8.13 2.02
N TYR A 11 -15.47 -8.64 2.34
CA TYR A 11 -14.94 -9.92 1.88
C TYR A 11 -14.71 -10.86 3.05
N ARG A 12 -15.17 -12.10 2.94
CA ARG A 12 -14.71 -13.19 3.81
C ARG A 12 -13.74 -14.06 3.04
N PHE A 13 -12.64 -14.42 3.66
CA PHE A 13 -11.70 -15.39 3.11
C PHE A 13 -11.90 -16.72 3.84
N ARG A 14 -11.94 -17.83 3.09
CA ARG A 14 -11.89 -19.18 3.65
C ARG A 14 -10.52 -19.77 3.33
N VAL A 15 -9.86 -20.28 4.34
CA VAL A 15 -8.68 -21.13 4.18
C VAL A 15 -9.10 -22.55 4.50
N ALA A 16 -8.81 -23.48 3.59
CA ALA A 16 -8.93 -24.90 3.83
C ALA A 16 -7.51 -25.49 3.83
N ALA A 17 -7.16 -26.19 4.90
CA ALA A 17 -5.99 -27.05 4.92
C ALA A 17 -6.48 -28.50 4.85
N ASP A 18 -5.87 -29.29 3.98
CA ASP A 18 -6.07 -30.73 3.88
C ASP A 18 -4.74 -31.38 4.28
N ASP A 19 -4.73 -32.18 5.35
CA ASP A 19 -3.63 -33.11 5.59
C ASP A 19 -3.91 -34.41 4.83
N GLY A 20 -2.87 -35.08 4.34
CA GLY A 20 -3.00 -36.34 3.59
C GLY A 20 -3.60 -37.51 4.40
N ALA A 21 -4.12 -37.25 5.60
CA ALA A 21 -4.85 -38.18 6.46
C ALA A 21 -6.38 -37.90 6.47
N GLY A 22 -6.86 -36.88 5.74
CA GLY A 22 -8.28 -36.60 5.56
C GLY A 22 -8.89 -35.62 6.57
N ASN A 23 -8.08 -34.89 7.34
CA ASN A 23 -8.59 -33.80 8.18
C ASN A 23 -8.62 -32.50 7.37
N ALA A 24 -9.82 -32.08 6.95
CA ALA A 24 -10.04 -30.77 6.34
C ALA A 24 -10.44 -29.73 7.40
N ALA A 25 -9.52 -28.86 7.80
CA ALA A 25 -9.84 -27.72 8.66
C ALA A 25 -10.22 -26.51 7.79
N GLN A 26 -11.43 -25.97 7.99
CA GLN A 26 -11.89 -24.75 7.33
C GLN A 26 -11.94 -23.59 8.34
N SER A 27 -11.16 -22.55 8.11
CA SER A 27 -11.28 -21.28 8.85
C SER A 27 -11.89 -20.22 7.95
N THR A 28 -12.89 -19.51 8.47
CA THR A 28 -13.51 -18.36 7.80
C THR A 28 -13.14 -17.10 8.56
N THR A 29 -12.54 -16.12 7.88
CA THR A 29 -12.23 -14.83 8.51
C THR A 29 -13.51 -14.03 8.75
N ASP A 30 -13.50 -13.17 9.76
CA ASP A 30 -14.45 -12.07 9.83
C ASP A 30 -14.44 -11.27 8.52
N PRO A 31 -15.58 -10.66 8.13
CA PRO A 31 -15.61 -9.87 6.91
C PRO A 31 -14.60 -8.71 7.01
N LEU A 32 -13.87 -8.49 5.92
CA LEU A 32 -12.85 -7.46 5.76
C LEU A 32 -13.32 -6.46 4.72
N ARG A 33 -13.14 -5.16 4.99
CA ARG A 33 -13.41 -4.10 4.02
C ARG A 33 -12.11 -3.47 3.52
N ALA A 34 -11.95 -3.44 2.21
CA ALA A 34 -10.85 -2.74 1.55
C ALA A 34 -11.21 -1.27 1.28
N ARG A 35 -10.35 -0.34 1.68
CA ARG A 35 -10.48 1.09 1.35
C ARG A 35 -9.22 1.61 0.70
N ARG A 36 -9.35 2.19 -0.49
CA ARG A 36 -8.26 2.91 -1.15
C ARG A 36 -8.28 4.38 -0.75
N ARG A 37 -7.10 4.93 -0.53
CA ARG A 37 -6.81 6.35 -0.28
C ARG A 37 -5.95 6.83 -1.44
N GLU A 38 -6.58 7.48 -2.39
CA GLU A 38 -5.90 8.03 -3.57
C GLU A 38 -4.88 9.10 -3.15
N SER A 39 -3.94 9.39 -4.04
CA SER A 39 -2.89 10.41 -3.87
C SER A 39 -3.37 11.81 -3.46
N THR A 40 -4.63 12.14 -3.71
CA THR A 40 -5.28 13.41 -3.33
C THR A 40 -5.99 13.35 -1.97
N SER A 41 -5.96 12.21 -1.28
CA SER A 41 -6.62 12.05 0.01
C SER A 41 -6.01 12.98 1.06
N SER A 42 -6.86 13.73 1.77
CA SER A 42 -6.46 14.58 2.90
C SER A 42 -5.86 13.82 4.09
N LEU A 43 -5.98 12.47 4.10
CA LEU A 43 -5.34 11.62 5.10
C LEU A 43 -3.84 11.43 4.84
N ILE A 44 -3.38 11.71 3.61
CA ILE A 44 -1.97 11.63 3.24
C ILE A 44 -1.34 12.99 3.55
N GLN A 45 -0.37 13.00 4.46
CA GLN A 45 0.38 14.18 4.87
C GLN A 45 1.75 14.14 4.23
N THR A 46 2.21 15.25 3.65
CA THR A 46 3.50 15.32 2.95
C THR A 46 4.35 16.47 3.49
N SER A 47 5.67 16.26 3.53
CA SER A 47 6.63 17.34 3.69
C SER A 47 6.85 18.07 2.36
N ALA A 48 7.67 19.13 2.39
CA ALA A 48 8.21 19.72 1.17
C ALA A 48 8.90 18.66 0.28
N GLY A 49 8.73 18.77 -1.04
CA GLY A 49 9.34 17.89 -2.03
C GLY A 49 8.37 16.99 -2.79
N TRP A 50 7.13 16.84 -2.30
CA TRP A 50 6.07 16.10 -2.99
C TRP A 50 5.22 17.01 -3.88
N LYS A 51 4.84 16.51 -5.06
CA LYS A 51 3.91 17.17 -5.97
C LYS A 51 2.87 16.18 -6.46
N THR A 52 1.62 16.60 -6.54
CA THR A 52 0.58 15.85 -7.25
C THR A 52 0.75 16.05 -8.74
N VAL A 53 0.77 14.95 -9.50
CA VAL A 53 0.95 14.95 -10.96
C VAL A 53 -0.17 14.14 -11.58
N ALA A 54 -0.86 14.72 -12.56
CA ALA A 54 -1.88 14.02 -13.34
C ALA A 54 -1.22 12.92 -14.19
N VAL A 55 -1.75 11.70 -14.08
CA VAL A 55 -1.28 10.50 -14.79
C VAL A 55 -2.49 9.62 -15.03
N SER A 56 -2.89 9.43 -16.30
CA SER A 56 -4.06 8.65 -16.68
C SER A 56 -4.03 7.21 -16.18
N GLU A 57 -2.84 6.64 -16.05
CA GLU A 57 -2.65 5.26 -15.62
C GLU A 57 -2.68 5.10 -14.09
N ALA A 58 -2.72 6.18 -13.32
CA ALA A 58 -2.84 6.15 -11.86
C ALA A 58 -4.29 5.84 -11.45
N SER A 59 -4.51 5.20 -10.30
CA SER A 59 -5.86 4.75 -9.91
C SER A 59 -6.85 5.88 -9.73
N GLY A 60 -6.41 7.03 -9.22
CA GLY A 60 -7.22 8.23 -9.05
C GLY A 60 -7.00 9.29 -10.13
N GLY A 61 -6.38 8.94 -11.27
CA GLY A 61 -6.00 9.88 -12.34
C GLY A 61 -4.83 10.81 -11.99
N SER A 62 -4.24 10.67 -10.81
CA SER A 62 -3.03 11.38 -10.40
C SER A 62 -2.25 10.58 -9.35
N LEU A 63 -0.97 10.91 -9.19
CA LEU A 63 -0.09 10.35 -8.17
C LEU A 63 0.70 11.46 -7.48
N LEU A 64 1.15 11.21 -6.25
CA LEU A 64 2.18 12.01 -5.60
C LEU A 64 3.54 11.58 -6.14
N ARG A 65 4.39 12.54 -6.48
CA ARG A 65 5.74 12.32 -6.98
C ARG A 65 6.73 13.14 -6.18
N SER A 66 7.80 12.52 -5.72
CA SER A 66 8.95 13.20 -5.16
C SER A 66 10.23 12.82 -5.88
N LYS A 67 11.13 13.81 -5.95
CA LYS A 67 12.47 13.72 -6.53
C LYS A 67 13.54 14.17 -5.52
N LEU A 68 13.14 14.42 -4.27
CA LEU A 68 13.95 15.05 -3.25
C LEU A 68 14.27 14.03 -2.15
N PRO A 69 15.53 13.60 -1.99
CA PRO A 69 15.96 12.84 -0.82
C PRO A 69 15.56 13.53 0.49
N GLY A 70 15.08 12.76 1.45
CA GLY A 70 14.58 13.26 2.74
C GLY A 70 13.13 13.74 2.72
N ALA A 71 12.49 13.90 1.55
CA ALA A 71 11.06 14.20 1.50
C ALA A 71 10.25 13.01 2.07
N ALA A 72 9.28 13.32 2.92
CA ALA A 72 8.48 12.34 3.65
C ALA A 72 6.99 12.45 3.27
N ALA A 73 6.32 11.31 3.16
CA ALA A 73 4.87 11.23 3.03
C ALA A 73 4.35 10.17 4.00
N SER A 74 3.27 10.47 4.73
CA SER A 74 2.73 9.56 5.74
C SER A 74 1.22 9.49 5.69
N ILE A 75 0.68 8.38 6.19
CA ILE A 75 -0.75 8.20 6.40
C ILE A 75 -0.98 7.50 7.74
N THR A 76 -1.96 7.99 8.49
CA THR A 76 -2.48 7.33 9.68
C THR A 76 -3.82 6.69 9.35
N PHE A 77 -4.02 5.45 9.77
CA PHE A 77 -5.24 4.71 9.51
C PHE A 77 -5.57 3.75 10.65
N THR A 78 -6.78 3.22 10.64
CA THR A 78 -7.19 2.10 11.50
C THR A 78 -7.53 0.91 10.61
N GLY A 79 -6.86 -0.20 10.86
CA GLY A 79 -7.02 -1.43 10.09
C GLY A 79 -5.98 -2.47 10.49
N ARG A 80 -6.02 -3.62 9.83
CA ARG A 80 -5.10 -4.74 10.06
C ARG A 80 -4.22 -5.04 8.86
N SER A 81 -4.34 -4.28 7.77
CA SER A 81 -3.36 -4.30 6.70
C SER A 81 -3.31 -2.98 5.97
N VAL A 82 -2.13 -2.65 5.46
CA VAL A 82 -1.91 -1.54 4.53
C VAL A 82 -0.98 -1.98 3.40
N ALA A 83 -1.26 -1.46 2.21
CA ALA A 83 -0.37 -1.55 1.08
C ALA A 83 -0.11 -0.18 0.47
N TRP A 84 1.13 0.03 0.03
CA TRP A 84 1.52 1.17 -0.80
C TRP A 84 1.43 0.78 -2.27
N VAL A 85 0.65 1.54 -3.03
CA VAL A 85 0.50 1.42 -4.48
C VAL A 85 1.37 2.48 -5.16
N ALA A 86 2.22 2.07 -6.11
CA ALA A 86 3.12 2.97 -6.83
C ALA A 86 3.25 2.60 -8.31
N GLY A 87 3.83 3.53 -9.08
CA GLY A 87 4.44 3.21 -10.37
C GLY A 87 5.86 2.67 -10.17
N VAL A 88 6.21 1.63 -10.92
CA VAL A 88 7.55 1.04 -10.99
C VAL A 88 8.12 1.21 -12.40
N GLY A 89 9.44 1.15 -12.54
CA GLY A 89 10.05 1.15 -13.87
C GLY A 89 11.56 1.37 -13.86
N PRO A 90 12.19 1.38 -15.04
CA PRO A 90 13.63 1.54 -15.15
C PRO A 90 14.08 2.83 -14.50
N GLY A 91 14.96 2.70 -13.51
CA GLY A 91 15.53 3.83 -12.81
C GLY A 91 14.58 4.55 -11.85
N ALA A 92 13.43 3.99 -11.46
CA ALA A 92 12.64 4.59 -10.37
C ALA A 92 13.45 4.65 -9.05
N GLY A 93 13.08 5.57 -8.16
CA GLY A 93 13.80 5.80 -6.91
C GLY A 93 13.47 4.78 -5.82
N ARG A 94 14.22 4.85 -4.72
CA ARG A 94 14.03 4.04 -3.52
C ARG A 94 13.56 4.91 -2.36
N ALA A 95 12.81 4.28 -1.45
CA ALA A 95 12.34 4.92 -0.23
C ALA A 95 12.50 3.99 0.97
N ARG A 96 12.76 4.58 2.13
CA ARG A 96 12.65 3.88 3.40
C ARG A 96 11.21 3.89 3.87
N MET A 97 10.75 2.73 4.32
CA MET A 97 9.47 2.57 4.97
C MET A 97 9.65 2.65 6.47
N MET A 98 8.86 3.48 7.13
CA MET A 98 8.67 3.45 8.57
C MET A 98 7.26 2.93 8.85
N VAL A 99 7.12 2.00 9.79
CA VAL A 99 5.84 1.46 10.25
C VAL A 99 5.79 1.66 11.76
N ASP A 100 4.81 2.42 12.22
CA ASP A 100 4.66 2.79 13.63
C ASP A 100 5.98 3.31 14.22
N GLU A 101 6.63 4.21 13.46
CA GLU A 101 7.91 4.86 13.77
C GLU A 101 9.15 3.93 13.77
N VAL A 102 8.98 2.64 13.47
CA VAL A 102 10.07 1.66 13.34
C VAL A 102 10.47 1.47 11.88
N ASP A 103 11.77 1.38 11.61
CA ASP A 103 12.30 1.09 10.27
C ASP A 103 11.80 -0.29 9.79
N ALA A 104 11.10 -0.29 8.66
CA ALA A 104 10.54 -1.46 8.00
C ALA A 104 11.28 -1.81 6.69
N GLY A 105 12.46 -1.24 6.48
CA GLY A 105 13.35 -1.52 5.37
C GLY A 105 13.23 -0.54 4.21
N VAL A 106 13.90 -0.89 3.12
CA VAL A 106 13.95 -0.08 1.89
C VAL A 106 13.11 -0.76 0.81
N VAL A 107 12.26 0.04 0.16
CA VAL A 107 11.50 -0.36 -1.02
C VAL A 107 12.17 0.25 -2.25
N ASP A 108 12.54 -0.61 -3.19
CA ASP A 108 13.06 -0.23 -4.51
C ASP A 108 11.94 -0.30 -5.55
N LEU A 109 11.66 0.84 -6.21
CA LEU A 109 10.65 0.91 -7.28
C LEU A 109 11.24 0.58 -8.65
N GLY A 110 12.55 0.33 -8.72
CA GLY A 110 13.24 -0.07 -9.93
C GLY A 110 12.70 -1.39 -10.48
N ALA A 111 12.35 -1.39 -11.77
CA ALA A 111 11.93 -2.59 -12.48
C ALA A 111 12.43 -2.55 -13.94
N PRO A 112 12.69 -3.70 -14.60
CA PRO A 112 13.12 -3.72 -16.00
C PRO A 112 12.11 -3.12 -16.98
N ALA A 113 10.82 -3.15 -16.64
CA ALA A 113 9.75 -2.57 -17.42
C ALA A 113 8.86 -1.68 -16.55
N GLY A 114 8.29 -0.65 -17.16
CA GLY A 114 7.34 0.24 -16.49
C GLY A 114 6.04 -0.49 -16.11
N GLY A 115 5.48 -0.13 -14.97
CA GLY A 115 4.17 -0.63 -14.54
C GLY A 115 3.49 0.32 -13.57
N SER A 116 2.22 0.59 -13.79
CA SER A 116 1.39 1.41 -12.90
C SER A 116 0.65 0.54 -11.88
N ARG A 117 0.16 1.15 -10.80
CA ARG A 117 -0.73 0.51 -9.81
C ARG A 117 -0.16 -0.77 -9.19
N ARG A 118 1.15 -0.82 -8.92
CA ARG A 118 1.80 -1.98 -8.30
C ARG A 118 1.79 -1.88 -6.78
N LEU A 119 1.49 -2.98 -6.10
CA LEU A 119 1.72 -3.11 -4.65
C LEU A 119 3.23 -3.28 -4.44
N VAL A 120 3.88 -2.28 -3.87
CA VAL A 120 5.33 -2.26 -3.67
C VAL A 120 5.74 -2.47 -2.21
N PHE A 121 4.78 -2.32 -1.31
CA PHE A 121 4.93 -2.65 0.10
C PHE A 121 3.58 -3.12 0.64
N VAL A 122 3.60 -4.15 1.49
CA VAL A 122 2.43 -4.65 2.22
C VAL A 122 2.83 -4.92 3.67
N ARG A 123 2.00 -4.49 4.61
CA ARG A 123 2.11 -4.83 6.03
C ARG A 123 0.77 -5.31 6.55
N SER A 124 0.79 -6.30 7.42
CA SER A 124 -0.39 -6.85 8.07
C SER A 124 -0.14 -7.03 9.56
N TRP A 125 -1.23 -6.99 10.32
CA TRP A 125 -1.27 -7.16 11.77
C TRP A 125 -2.37 -8.16 12.13
N GLU A 126 -2.25 -8.78 13.30
CA GLU A 126 -3.21 -9.77 13.78
C GLU A 126 -4.59 -9.14 14.03
N THR A 127 -4.61 -7.95 14.64
CA THR A 127 -5.84 -7.24 15.02
C THR A 127 -5.96 -5.91 14.31
N ASP A 128 -7.18 -5.39 14.20
CA ASP A 128 -7.40 -4.01 13.80
C ASP A 128 -6.87 -3.07 14.89
N ALA A 129 -5.91 -2.21 14.53
CA ALA A 129 -5.42 -1.16 15.41
C ALA A 129 -5.15 0.13 14.61
N ARG A 130 -4.83 1.20 15.32
CA ARG A 130 -4.38 2.45 14.70
C ARG A 130 -2.89 2.31 14.38
N HIS A 131 -2.54 2.59 13.12
CA HIS A 131 -1.17 2.53 12.62
C HIS A 131 -0.81 3.80 11.86
N ARG A 132 0.49 4.06 11.77
CA ARG A 132 1.08 5.09 10.91
C ARG A 132 2.13 4.45 10.03
N ILE A 133 2.05 4.70 8.72
CA ILE A 133 3.17 4.42 7.81
C ILE A 133 3.72 5.71 7.24
N GLU A 134 5.03 5.73 7.03
CA GLU A 134 5.75 6.85 6.48
C GLU A 134 6.78 6.37 5.45
N ILE A 135 6.84 7.10 4.35
CA ILE A 135 7.71 6.87 3.21
C ILE A 135 8.71 8.01 3.18
N VAL A 136 9.99 7.70 3.35
CA VAL A 136 11.07 8.68 3.30
C VAL A 136 11.92 8.42 2.05
N VAL A 137 11.97 9.38 1.13
CA VAL A 137 12.72 9.24 -0.12
C VAL A 137 14.23 9.15 0.16
N LEU A 138 14.90 8.14 -0.38
CA LEU A 138 16.35 7.94 -0.19
C LEU A 138 17.17 8.49 -1.35
N ASP A 139 16.82 8.14 -2.58
CA ASP A 139 17.55 8.53 -3.79
C ASP A 139 16.62 8.98 -4.92
N GLY A 140 15.78 9.96 -4.59
CA GLY A 140 14.93 10.66 -5.56
C GLY A 140 15.75 11.52 -6.52
N SER A 141 15.38 11.52 -7.80
CA SER A 141 15.85 12.53 -8.77
C SER A 141 14.83 12.72 -9.90
N VAL A 142 15.09 13.65 -10.82
CA VAL A 142 14.25 13.84 -12.02
C VAL A 142 14.10 12.55 -12.83
N ARG A 143 15.18 11.77 -12.95
CA ARG A 143 15.20 10.48 -13.65
C ARG A 143 14.75 9.32 -12.76
N ARG A 144 14.78 9.50 -11.44
CA ARG A 144 14.49 8.46 -10.44
C ARG A 144 13.46 8.91 -9.41
N PRO A 145 12.20 9.21 -9.80
CA PRO A 145 11.21 9.64 -8.84
C PRO A 145 10.74 8.49 -7.95
N VAL A 146 10.33 8.82 -6.73
CA VAL A 146 9.47 7.98 -5.89
C VAL A 146 8.03 8.42 -6.10
N THR A 147 7.09 7.48 -6.23
CA THR A 147 5.68 7.79 -6.48
C THR A 147 4.74 7.11 -5.48
N ILE A 148 3.65 7.78 -5.13
CA ILE A 148 2.53 7.21 -4.38
C ILE A 148 1.28 7.42 -5.22
N ASP A 149 0.76 6.32 -5.77
CA ASP A 149 -0.52 6.31 -6.47
C ASP A 149 -1.66 6.31 -5.44
N ALA A 150 -1.61 5.36 -4.50
CA ALA A 150 -2.57 5.23 -3.43
C ALA A 150 -2.03 4.42 -2.25
N PHE A 151 -2.76 4.46 -1.14
CA PHE A 151 -2.69 3.44 -0.09
C PHE A 151 -3.95 2.60 -0.09
N VAL A 152 -3.83 1.30 0.13
CA VAL A 152 -4.98 0.40 0.32
C VAL A 152 -4.94 -0.11 1.75
N VAL A 153 -6.01 0.13 2.51
CA VAL A 153 -6.16 -0.31 3.90
C VAL A 153 -7.23 -1.39 3.97
N LEU A 154 -6.92 -2.50 4.63
CA LEU A 154 -7.89 -3.53 5.01
C LEU A 154 -8.21 -3.40 6.50
N ARG A 155 -9.50 -3.49 6.83
CA ARG A 155 -10.01 -3.45 8.21
C ARG A 155 -11.08 -4.52 8.39
N GLY A 156 -11.15 -5.13 9.56
CA GLY A 156 -12.29 -5.92 10.00
C GLY A 156 -13.58 -5.10 10.09
N VAL A 157 -14.68 -5.67 9.62
CA VAL A 157 -16.03 -5.18 9.92
C VAL A 157 -16.63 -6.12 10.96
N ALA A 158 -16.99 -5.57 12.12
CA ALA A 158 -17.78 -6.30 13.10
C ALA A 158 -19.07 -6.78 12.41
N GLY A 159 -19.45 -8.03 12.64
CA GLY A 159 -20.69 -8.59 12.11
C GLY A 159 -21.87 -7.71 12.53
N SER A 160 -22.64 -7.24 11.55
CA SER A 160 -23.94 -6.61 11.74
C SER A 160 -24.95 -7.61 12.28
#